data_AF-A0A315Y2W8-F1
#
_entry.id   AF-A0A315Y2W8-F1
#
_cell.length_a   1.000
_cell.length_b   1.000
_cell.length_c   1.000
_cell.angle_alpha   90.00
_cell.angle_beta   90.00
_cell.angle_gamma   90.00
#
_symmetry.space_group_name_H-M   'P 1'
#
loop_
_entity.id
_entity.type
_entity.pdbx_description
1 polymer ?
#
loop_
_entity_poly.entity_id
_entity_poly.type
_entity_poly.pdbx_seq_one_letter_code
_entity_poly.pdbx_strand_id
1 'polypeptide(L)'
;METYIDTVTELVAERTHIKNQNLVHLYALLVLVKGTKITLKDVHDAWAMDMNFSPLTEWCDGHGHRDIIPFEELDKETQDKDKKYADILRLIADELSRR
;
A
#
# COMPACT_ATOMS: atom_id res chain seq x y z
N MET A 1 0.12 24.39 -9.25
CA MET A 1 -0.17 24.46 -7.80
C MET A 1 -0.20 23.03 -7.33
N GLU A 2 0.78 22.62 -6.56
CA GLU A 2 0.85 21.26 -6.00
C GLU A 2 -0.13 21.18 -4.82
N THR A 3 -0.98 20.16 -4.80
CA THR A 3 -1.90 19.89 -3.71
C THR A 3 -1.24 18.98 -2.67
N TYR A 4 -1.79 18.95 -1.45
CA TYR A 4 -1.30 18.00 -0.45
C TYR A 4 -1.45 16.53 -0.88
N ILE A 5 -2.38 16.23 -1.79
CA ILE A 5 -2.54 14.89 -2.36
C ILE A 5 -1.36 14.57 -3.27
N ASP A 6 -0.98 15.51 -4.16
CA ASP A 6 0.17 15.34 -5.06
C ASP A 6 1.44 15.07 -4.25
N THR A 7 1.69 15.86 -3.19
CA THR A 7 2.86 15.66 -2.32
C THR A 7 2.89 14.26 -1.68
N VAL A 8 1.76 13.77 -1.16
CA VAL A 8 1.73 12.46 -0.49
C VAL A 8 1.86 11.31 -1.49
N THR A 9 1.20 11.39 -2.64
CA THR A 9 1.29 10.34 -3.67
C THR A 9 2.68 10.27 -4.29
N GLU A 10 3.34 11.41 -4.53
CA GLU A 10 4.73 11.47 -4.99
C GLU A 10 5.68 10.83 -3.97
N LEU A 11 5.60 11.20 -2.68
CA LEU A 11 6.41 10.60 -1.63
C LEU A 11 6.23 9.07 -1.52
N VAL A 12 4.99 8.59 -1.65
CA VAL A 12 4.70 7.15 -1.64
C VAL A 12 5.29 6.47 -2.86
N ALA A 13 5.08 7.00 -4.07
CA ALA A 13 5.61 6.44 -5.30
C ALA A 13 7.14 6.36 -5.30
N GLU A 14 7.81 7.45 -4.91
CA GLU A 14 9.27 7.55 -4.88
C GLU A 14 9.89 6.54 -3.92
N ARG A 15 9.37 6.44 -2.69
CA ARG A 15 9.98 5.61 -1.63
C ARG A 15 9.64 4.14 -1.73
N THR A 16 8.45 3.81 -2.24
CA THR A 16 8.03 2.41 -2.42
C THR A 16 8.46 1.82 -3.75
N HIS A 17 8.83 2.67 -4.72
CA HIS A 17 9.12 2.30 -6.11
C HIS A 17 7.95 1.57 -6.82
N ILE A 18 6.73 1.74 -6.33
CA ILE A 18 5.52 1.18 -6.94
C ILE A 18 5.17 1.98 -8.19
N LYS A 19 5.00 1.29 -9.32
CA LYS A 19 4.58 1.90 -10.59
C LYS A 19 3.06 1.94 -10.77
N ASN A 20 2.34 1.05 -10.09
CA ASN A 20 0.88 1.03 -10.12
C ASN A 20 0.32 2.25 -9.37
N GLN A 21 -0.28 3.18 -10.12
CA GLN A 21 -0.83 4.42 -9.58
C GLN A 21 -2.02 4.18 -8.63
N ASN A 22 -2.86 3.17 -8.89
CA ASN A 22 -3.99 2.86 -8.02
C ASN A 22 -3.50 2.40 -6.64
N LEU A 23 -2.50 1.52 -6.60
CA LEU A 23 -1.89 1.08 -5.36
C LEU A 23 -1.20 2.24 -4.62
N VAL A 24 -0.52 3.15 -5.33
CA VAL A 24 0.04 4.37 -4.75
C VAL A 24 -1.05 5.23 -4.10
N HIS A 25 -2.19 5.42 -4.77
CA HIS A 25 -3.32 6.19 -4.21
C HIS A 25 -3.88 5.54 -2.94
N LEU A 26 -4.04 4.21 -2.91
CA LEU A 26 -4.50 3.49 -1.73
C LEU A 26 -3.51 3.61 -0.57
N TYR A 27 -2.22 3.49 -0.83
CA TYR A 27 -1.18 3.64 0.19
C TYR A 27 -1.07 5.09 0.69
N ALA A 28 -1.21 6.08 -0.20
CA ALA A 28 -1.31 7.49 0.19
C ALA A 28 -2.53 7.75 1.09
N LEU A 29 -3.67 7.12 0.79
CA LEU A 29 -4.84 7.20 1.66
C LEU A 29 -4.54 6.60 3.04
N LEU A 30 -3.86 5.45 3.13
CA LEU A 30 -3.44 4.88 4.42
C LEU A 30 -2.55 5.84 5.22
N VAL A 31 -1.58 6.50 4.57
CA VAL A 31 -0.73 7.52 5.20
C VAL A 31 -1.60 8.62 5.83
N LEU A 32 -2.58 9.13 5.10
CA LEU A 32 -3.44 10.23 5.54
C LEU A 32 -4.39 9.82 6.68
N VAL A 33 -4.98 8.62 6.62
CA VAL A 33 -6.06 8.23 7.56
C VAL A 33 -5.58 7.42 8.77
N LYS A 34 -4.49 6.65 8.62
CA LYS A 34 -3.94 5.80 9.68
C LYS A 34 -2.66 6.39 10.30
N GLY A 35 -1.92 7.20 9.54
CA GLY A 35 -0.66 7.80 10.00
C GLY A 35 0.36 6.73 10.45
N THR A 36 0.99 6.94 11.60
CA THR A 36 1.97 5.98 12.16
C THR A 36 1.35 4.69 12.70
N LYS A 37 0.00 4.58 12.75
CA LYS A 37 -0.72 3.38 13.20
C LYS A 37 -1.01 2.37 12.09
N ILE A 38 -0.50 2.58 10.88
CA ILE A 38 -0.60 1.61 9.77
C ILE A 38 -0.10 0.25 10.25
N THR A 39 -0.85 -0.81 9.99
CA THR A 39 -0.50 -2.20 10.28
C THR A 39 -0.11 -2.95 9.00
N LEU A 40 0.44 -4.16 9.13
CA LEU A 40 0.70 -5.01 7.96
C LEU A 40 -0.61 -5.39 7.26
N LYS A 41 -1.66 -5.67 8.05
CA LYS A 41 -3.00 -5.93 7.55
C LYS A 41 -3.55 -4.77 6.71
N ASP A 42 -3.35 -3.52 7.13
CA ASP A 42 -3.83 -2.37 6.35
C ASP A 42 -3.17 -2.31 4.96
N VAL A 43 -1.87 -2.62 4.88
CA VAL A 43 -1.11 -2.69 3.63
C VAL A 43 -1.60 -3.83 2.75
N HIS A 44 -1.77 -5.02 3.33
CA HIS A 44 -2.31 -6.19 2.64
C HIS A 44 -3.70 -5.92 2.06
N ASP A 45 -4.62 -5.40 2.87
CA ASP A 45 -5.99 -5.13 2.42
C ASP A 45 -6.00 -4.10 1.27
N ALA A 46 -5.13 -3.09 1.32
CA ALA A 46 -5.00 -2.11 0.23
C ALA A 46 -4.43 -2.73 -1.05
N TRP A 47 -3.40 -3.57 -0.95
CA TRP A 47 -2.87 -4.30 -2.11
C TRP A 47 -3.89 -5.29 -2.67
N ALA A 48 -4.59 -6.04 -1.81
CA ALA A 48 -5.61 -7.00 -2.20
C ALA A 48 -6.77 -6.32 -2.92
N MET A 49 -7.17 -5.11 -2.49
CA MET A 49 -8.16 -4.30 -3.18
C MET A 49 -7.71 -3.92 -4.60
N ASP A 50 -6.47 -3.44 -4.77
CA ASP A 50 -5.92 -3.14 -6.10
C ASP A 50 -5.83 -4.39 -6.98
N MET A 51 -5.29 -5.50 -6.45
CA MET A 51 -5.14 -6.75 -7.18
C MET A 51 -6.49 -7.33 -7.58
N ASN A 52 -7.49 -7.34 -6.69
CA ASN A 52 -8.81 -7.91 -6.96
C ASN A 52 -9.51 -7.25 -8.16
N PHE A 53 -9.37 -5.94 -8.32
CA PHE A 53 -9.98 -5.19 -9.43
C PHE A 53 -9.04 -4.94 -10.61
N SER A 54 -7.80 -5.40 -10.53
CA SER A 54 -6.86 -5.34 -11.65
C SER A 54 -7.29 -6.31 -12.76
N PRO A 55 -7.19 -5.91 -14.04
CA PRO A 55 -7.48 -6.81 -15.16
C PRO A 55 -6.57 -8.04 -15.12
N LEU A 56 -7.14 -9.21 -15.42
CA LEU A 56 -6.35 -10.41 -15.64
C LEU A 56 -5.46 -10.19 -16.88
N THR A 57 -4.15 -10.36 -16.70
CA THR A 57 -3.15 -10.29 -17.78
C THR A 57 -2.15 -11.42 -17.66
N GLU A 58 -1.23 -11.55 -18.61
CA GLU A 58 -0.10 -12.50 -18.52
C GLU A 58 0.81 -12.28 -17.29
N TRP A 59 0.76 -11.12 -16.63
CA TRP A 59 1.60 -10.77 -15.49
C TRP A 59 0.83 -10.43 -14.21
N CYS A 60 -0.50 -10.52 -14.23
CA CYS A 60 -1.37 -10.11 -13.12
C CYS A 60 -2.58 -11.02 -13.05
N ASP A 61 -2.73 -11.73 -11.93
CA ASP A 61 -3.81 -12.70 -11.71
C ASP A 61 -5.16 -12.05 -11.39
N GLY A 62 -5.19 -10.73 -11.17
CA GLY A 62 -6.40 -10.00 -10.80
C GLY A 62 -7.10 -10.63 -9.59
N HIS A 63 -8.43 -10.76 -9.66
CA HIS A 63 -9.26 -11.49 -8.70
C HIS A 63 -8.85 -12.95 -8.43
N GLY A 64 -8.06 -13.57 -9.31
CA GLY A 64 -7.60 -14.96 -9.17
C GLY A 64 -6.34 -15.12 -8.32
N HIS A 65 -5.73 -14.02 -7.84
CA HIS A 65 -4.49 -14.09 -7.08
C HIS A 65 -4.69 -14.81 -5.75
N ARG A 66 -3.93 -15.88 -5.51
CA ARG A 66 -4.10 -16.81 -4.36
C ARG A 66 -3.98 -16.15 -2.98
N ASP A 67 -3.22 -15.06 -2.89
CA ASP A 67 -2.97 -14.35 -1.63
C ASP A 67 -4.09 -13.33 -1.31
N ILE A 68 -5.16 -13.22 -2.13
CA ILE A 68 -6.36 -12.45 -1.79
C ILE A 68 -7.22 -13.26 -0.80
N ILE A 69 -6.70 -13.39 0.41
CA ILE A 69 -7.34 -14.02 1.58
C ILE A 69 -7.14 -13.11 2.80
N PRO A 70 -7.88 -13.32 3.91
CA PRO A 70 -7.67 -12.56 5.15
C PRO A 70 -6.20 -12.61 5.60
N PHE A 71 -5.65 -11.48 6.07
CA PHE A 71 -4.24 -11.35 6.43
C PHE A 71 -3.79 -12.41 7.45
N GLU A 72 -4.65 -12.75 8.40
CA GLU A 72 -4.40 -13.73 9.45
C GLU A 72 -4.29 -15.18 8.92
N GLU A 73 -4.76 -15.44 7.69
CA GLU A 73 -4.69 -16.74 7.02
C GLU A 73 -3.44 -16.90 6.15
N LEU A 74 -2.69 -15.81 5.91
CA LEU A 74 -1.40 -15.86 5.22
C LEU A 74 -0.33 -16.53 6.08
N ASP A 75 0.60 -17.23 5.42
CA ASP A 75 1.82 -17.65 6.08
C ASP A 75 2.69 -16.45 6.50
N LYS A 76 3.55 -16.68 7.49
CA LYS A 76 4.35 -15.60 8.08
C LYS A 76 5.30 -14.94 7.07
N GLU A 77 5.83 -15.72 6.15
CA GLU A 77 6.73 -15.23 5.10
C GLU A 77 6.01 -14.26 4.16
N THR A 78 4.76 -14.56 3.80
CA THR A 78 3.93 -13.71 2.94
C THR A 78 3.49 -12.46 3.68
N GLN A 79 3.08 -12.56 4.94
CA GLN A 79 2.81 -11.38 5.79
C GLN A 79 4.04 -10.45 5.90
N ASP A 80 5.24 -11.01 5.97
CA ASP A 80 6.47 -10.22 6.12
C ASP A 80 6.83 -9.43 4.84
N LYS A 81 6.24 -9.76 3.68
CA LYS A 81 6.37 -8.95 2.45
C LYS A 81 5.75 -7.57 2.61
N ASP A 82 4.68 -7.44 3.39
CA ASP A 82 4.01 -6.16 3.65
C ASP A 82 4.81 -5.25 4.57
N LYS A 83 5.72 -5.81 5.37
CA LYS A 83 6.51 -5.08 6.37
C LYS A 83 7.27 -3.92 5.77
N LYS A 84 7.93 -4.13 4.63
CA LYS A 84 8.72 -3.07 3.97
C LYS A 84 7.86 -1.86 3.62
N TYR A 85 6.63 -2.09 3.14
CA TYR A 85 5.72 -1.01 2.76
C TYR A 85 5.16 -0.34 4.00
N ALA A 86 4.70 -1.11 4.99
CA ALA A 86 4.19 -0.54 6.24
C ALA A 86 5.23 0.37 6.93
N ASP A 87 6.49 -0.03 6.95
CA ASP A 87 7.57 0.77 7.53
C ASP A 87 7.79 2.08 6.74
N ILE A 88 7.84 2.02 5.40
CA ILE A 88 7.97 3.21 4.55
C ILE A 88 6.80 4.17 4.75
N LEU A 89 5.56 3.67 4.75
CA LEU A 89 4.38 4.51 4.88
C LEU A 89 4.31 5.16 6.28
N ARG A 90 4.71 4.45 7.34
CA ARG A 90 4.80 5.04 8.69
C ARG A 90 5.86 6.14 8.75
N LEU A 91 7.00 6.00 8.08
CA LEU A 91 8.03 7.04 8.01
C LEU A 91 7.50 8.29 7.30
N ILE A 92 6.81 8.13 6.16
CA ILE A 92 6.17 9.25 5.47
C ILE A 92 5.16 9.94 6.39
N ALA A 93 4.30 9.17 7.07
CA ALA A 93 3.30 9.71 7.99
C ALA A 93 3.94 10.49 9.16
N ASP A 94 5.00 9.96 9.77
CA ASP A 94 5.73 10.63 10.84
C ASP A 94 6.34 11.96 10.35
N GLU A 95 6.96 11.98 9.16
CA GLU A 95 7.50 13.20 8.58
C GLU A 95 6.43 14.27 8.30
N LEU A 96 5.27 13.86 7.77
CA LEU A 96 4.16 14.78 7.50
C LEU A 96 3.54 15.33 8.79
N SER A 97 3.51 14.55 9.87
CA SER A 97 2.98 14.99 11.17
C SER A 97 3.85 16.05 11.87
N ARG A 98 5.11 16.20 11.43
CA ARG A 98 6.08 17.15 11.99
C ARG A 98 6.16 18.46 11.21
N ARG A 99 5.43 18.58 10.09
CA ARG A 99 5.32 19.78 9.27
C ARG A 99 4.14 20.63 9.70
#